data_AF-A0A843GYY1-F1
#
_entry.id   AF-A0A843GYY1-F1
#
_cell.length_a   1.000
_cell.length_b   1.000
_cell.length_c   1.000
_cell.angle_alpha   90.00
_cell.angle_beta   90.00
_cell.angle_gamma   90.00
#
_symmetry.space_group_name_H-M   'P 1'
#
loop_
_entity.id
_entity.type
_entity.pdbx_description
1 polymer ?
#
loop_
_entity_poly.entity_id
_entity_poly.type
_entity_poly.pdbx_seq_one_letter_code
_entity_poly.pdbx_strand_id
1 'polypeptide(L)'
;MTENDIISVISNMTGESNTGIVLAYYKMAKGIVINKAFPFKNDITEVPEKYIGNVIEIAVYLLNKRGAEGEISHSENGISRTYGNASVPDDMLDKIIPSVGVF
;
A
#
# COMPACT_ATOMS: atom_id res chain seq x y z
N MET A 1 1.01 13.53 11.25
CA MET A 1 2.36 12.91 11.12
C MET A 1 3.10 13.56 9.97
N THR A 2 4.40 13.85 10.12
CA THR A 2 5.21 14.36 8.99
C THR A 2 5.62 13.23 8.06
N GLU A 3 6.01 13.56 6.81
CA GLU A 3 6.49 12.56 5.84
C GLU A 3 7.73 11.81 6.36
N ASN A 4 8.62 12.50 7.06
CA ASN A 4 9.80 11.90 7.67
C ASN A 4 9.44 10.89 8.77
N ASP A 5 8.41 11.18 9.57
CA ASP A 5 7.92 10.24 10.59
C ASP A 5 7.37 8.97 9.93
N ILE A 6 6.59 9.12 8.85
CA ILE A 6 6.02 8.00 8.10
C ILE A 6 7.11 7.11 7.51
N ILE A 7 8.13 7.71 6.88
CA ILE A 7 9.26 6.98 6.30
C ILE A 7 10.02 6.21 7.40
N SER A 8 10.24 6.83 8.56
CA SER A 8 10.89 6.16 9.69
C SER A 8 10.07 4.96 10.18
N VAL A 9 8.75 5.10 10.31
CA VAL A 9 7.87 4.00 10.71
C VAL A 9 7.95 2.84 9.71
N ILE A 10 7.83 3.10 8.41
CA ILE A 10 7.87 2.06 7.38
C ILE A 10 9.24 1.36 7.36
N SER A 11 10.33 2.12 7.49
CA SER A 11 11.69 1.58 7.56
C SER A 11 11.85 0.62 8.75
N ASN A 12 11.37 1.02 9.93
CA ASN A 12 11.43 0.17 11.13
C ASN A 12 10.57 -1.10 11.01
N MET A 13 9.41 -1.03 10.35
CA MET A 13 8.51 -2.18 10.19
C MET A 13 9.01 -3.21 9.16
N THR A 14 9.77 -2.76 8.16
CA THR A 14 10.24 -3.62 7.05
C THR A 14 11.71 -4.03 7.19
N GLY A 15 12.48 -3.34 8.03
CA GLY A 15 13.93 -3.50 8.10
C GLY A 15 14.67 -2.87 6.91
N GLU A 16 13.97 -2.16 6.02
CA GLU A 16 14.57 -1.50 4.86
C GLU A 16 15.34 -0.25 5.29
N SER A 17 16.66 -0.29 5.14
CA SER A 17 17.58 0.81 5.44
C SER A 17 17.69 1.83 4.31
N ASN A 18 17.27 1.47 3.09
CA ASN A 18 17.33 2.38 1.96
C ASN A 18 16.11 3.31 1.93
N THR A 19 16.31 4.54 2.40
CA THR A 19 15.27 5.58 2.43
C THR A 19 14.68 5.88 1.04
N GLY A 20 15.47 5.80 -0.03
CA GLY A 20 14.99 6.05 -1.39
C GLY A 20 13.98 5.00 -1.85
N ILE A 21 14.20 3.74 -1.47
CA ILE A 21 13.26 2.64 -1.71
C ILE A 21 11.98 2.87 -0.89
N VAL A 22 12.12 3.11 0.41
CA VAL A 22 10.97 3.36 1.30
C VAL A 22 10.11 4.51 0.79
N LEU A 23 10.75 5.60 0.35
CA LEU A 23 10.07 6.77 -0.23
C LEU A 23 9.31 6.41 -1.52
N ALA A 24 9.89 5.61 -2.40
CA ALA A 24 9.24 5.19 -3.64
C ALA A 24 7.96 4.38 -3.36
N TYR A 25 8.03 3.42 -2.44
CA TYR A 25 6.87 2.60 -2.05
C TYR A 25 5.82 3.39 -1.27
N TYR A 26 6.24 4.32 -0.41
CA TYR A 26 5.33 5.27 0.23
C TYR A 26 4.55 6.10 -0.80
N LYS A 27 5.22 6.65 -1.82
CA LYS A 27 4.57 7.41 -2.90
C LYS A 27 3.60 6.54 -3.71
N MET A 28 3.96 5.29 -3.98
CA MET A 28 3.08 4.34 -4.67
C MET A 28 1.82 4.04 -3.84
N ALA A 29 1.99 3.70 -2.56
CA ALA A 29 0.88 3.46 -1.64
C ALA A 29 -0.04 4.69 -1.49
N LYS A 30 0.55 5.89 -1.41
CA LYS A 30 -0.17 7.16 -1.40
C LYS A 30 -1.07 7.32 -2.63
N GLY A 31 -0.56 7.04 -3.83
CA GLY A 31 -1.34 7.08 -5.07
C GLY A 31 -2.50 6.10 -5.08
N ILE A 32 -2.28 4.87 -4.61
CA ILE A 32 -3.33 3.84 -4.51
C ILE A 32 -4.47 4.29 -3.58
N VAL A 33 -4.11 4.82 -2.41
CA VAL A 33 -5.09 5.32 -1.42
C VAL A 33 -5.88 6.49 -1.95
N ILE A 34 -5.23 7.47 -2.59
CA ILE A 34 -5.91 8.64 -3.19
C ILE A 34 -6.88 8.18 -4.28
N ASN A 35 -6.44 7.33 -5.21
CA ASN A 35 -7.28 6.84 -6.30
C ASN A 35 -8.52 6.07 -5.79
N LYS A 36 -8.37 5.31 -4.71
CA LYS A 36 -9.50 4.59 -4.08
C LYS A 36 -10.42 5.55 -3.30
N ALA A 37 -9.86 6.50 -2.55
CA ALA A 37 -10.62 7.44 -1.75
C ALA A 37 -11.35 8.49 -2.60
N PHE A 38 -10.76 8.87 -3.73
CA PHE A 38 -11.24 9.95 -4.60
C PHE A 38 -11.24 9.54 -6.07
N PRO A 39 -12.05 8.54 -6.46
CA PRO A 39 -12.00 7.93 -7.79
C PRO A 39 -12.30 8.88 -8.95
N PHE A 40 -12.92 10.02 -8.68
CA PHE A 40 -13.33 11.01 -9.69
C PHE A 40 -12.64 12.38 -9.53
N LYS A 41 -11.68 12.51 -8.61
CA LYS A 41 -10.97 13.79 -8.38
C LYS A 41 -9.48 13.61 -8.56
N ASN A 42 -8.94 14.16 -9.65
CA ASN A 42 -7.51 14.07 -9.99
C ASN A 42 -6.68 15.19 -9.37
N ASP A 43 -7.32 16.25 -8.86
CA ASP A 43 -6.66 17.40 -8.25
C ASP A 43 -6.20 17.14 -6.80
N ILE A 44 -6.64 16.04 -6.20
CA ILE A 44 -6.29 15.70 -4.82
C ILE A 44 -4.93 14.99 -4.83
N THR A 45 -3.93 15.64 -4.25
CA THR A 45 -2.57 15.11 -4.16
C THR A 45 -2.18 14.75 -2.73
N GLU A 46 -3.01 15.05 -1.74
CA GLU A 46 -2.76 14.78 -0.33
C GLU A 46 -3.71 13.72 0.22
N VAL A 47 -3.17 12.86 1.09
CA VAL A 47 -3.94 11.80 1.74
C VAL A 47 -4.59 12.36 3.00
N PRO A 48 -5.92 12.18 3.19
CA PRO A 48 -6.59 12.52 4.44
C PRO A 48 -5.96 11.79 5.63
N GLU A 49 -5.87 12.47 6.77
CA GLU A 49 -5.20 11.94 7.98
C GLU A 49 -5.71 10.56 8.41
N LYS A 50 -7.03 10.32 8.28
CA LYS A 50 -7.66 9.03 8.57
C LYS A 50 -7.12 7.84 7.76
N TYR A 51 -6.49 8.08 6.61
CA TYR A 51 -5.96 7.05 5.73
C TYR A 51 -4.42 6.94 5.75
N ILE A 52 -3.73 7.71 6.60
CA ILE A 52 -2.27 7.60 6.76
C ILE A 52 -1.88 6.18 7.19
N GLY A 53 -2.66 5.57 8.11
CA GLY A 53 -2.46 4.19 8.52
C GLY A 53 -2.57 3.19 7.36
N ASN A 54 -3.56 3.37 6.48
CA ASN A 54 -3.73 2.55 5.28
C ASN A 54 -2.53 2.68 4.33
N VAL A 55 -2.00 3.89 4.15
CA VAL A 55 -0.80 4.12 3.32
C VAL A 55 0.39 3.35 3.89
N ILE A 56 0.61 3.40 5.21
CA ILE A 56 1.70 2.66 5.87
C ILE A 56 1.53 1.15 5.68
N GLU A 57 0.33 0.63 5.93
CA GLU A 57 0.02 -0.80 5.79
C GLU A 57 0.32 -1.29 4.37
N ILE A 58 -0.17 -0.55 3.35
CA ILE A 58 0.04 -0.86 1.94
C ILE A 58 1.52 -0.74 1.55
N ALA A 59 2.24 0.28 2.02
CA ALA A 59 3.65 0.46 1.74
C ALA A 59 4.50 -0.69 2.32
N VAL A 60 4.24 -1.08 3.57
CA VAL A 60 4.89 -2.22 4.24
C VAL A 60 4.60 -3.51 3.49
N TYR A 61 3.34 -3.74 3.08
CA TYR A 61 2.97 -4.91 2.30
C TYR A 61 3.73 -4.99 0.97
N LEU A 62 3.75 -3.89 0.20
CA LEU A 62 4.43 -3.84 -1.10
C LEU A 62 5.95 -4.05 -0.97
N LEU A 63 6.56 -3.48 0.08
CA LEU A 63 7.98 -3.70 0.38
C LEU A 63 8.28 -5.15 0.74
N ASN A 64 7.44 -5.78 1.57
CA ASN A 64 7.62 -7.17 1.98
C ASN A 64 7.37 -8.16 0.83
N LYS A 65 6.53 -7.80 -0.14
CA LYS A 65 6.25 -8.61 -1.34
C LYS A 65 7.33 -8.47 -2.43
N ARG A 66 8.20 -7.46 -2.33
CA ARG A 66 9.28 -7.20 -3.28
C ARG A 66 10.18 -8.43 -3.40
N GLY A 67 10.26 -9.00 -4.61
CA GLY A 67 11.02 -10.22 -4.88
C GLY A 67 10.22 -11.53 -4.89
N ALA A 68 8.93 -11.50 -4.51
CA ALA A 68 7.96 -12.60 -4.69
C ALA A 68 6.95 -12.29 -5.82
N GLU A 69 7.23 -11.27 -6.63
CA GLU A 69 6.40 -10.77 -7.72
C GLU A 69 6.47 -11.74 -8.92
N GLY A 70 5.84 -12.91 -8.81
CA GLY A 70 5.85 -13.91 -9.89
C GLY A 70 5.46 -15.33 -9.49
N GLU A 71 5.35 -15.62 -8.19
CA GLU A 71 4.92 -16.93 -7.72
C GLU A 71 3.39 -16.95 -7.52
N ILE A 72 2.66 -17.33 -8.58
CA ILE A 72 1.20 -17.35 -8.59
C ILE A 72 0.67 -18.57 -7.81
N SER A 73 1.47 -19.64 -7.74
CA SER A 73 1.14 -20.86 -6.99
C SER A 73 2.40 -21.70 -6.76
N HIS A 74 2.65 -22.08 -5.50
CA HIS A 74 3.46 -23.24 -5.15
C HIS A 74 2.56 -24.29 -4.48
N SER A 75 2.63 -25.52 -4.98
CA SER A 75 1.93 -26.68 -4.43
C SER A 75 2.96 -27.76 -4.13
N GLU A 76 3.14 -28.07 -2.86
CA GLU A 76 3.93 -29.21 -2.39
C GLU A 76 3.07 -30.01 -1.41
N ASN A 77 3.00 -31.33 -1.55
CA ASN A 77 2.32 -32.23 -0.59
C ASN A 77 0.88 -31.83 -0.17
N GLY A 78 0.07 -31.28 -1.09
CA GLY A 78 -1.35 -30.99 -0.83
C GLY A 78 -1.64 -29.74 0.00
N ILE A 79 -0.63 -28.92 0.32
CA ILE A 79 -0.81 -27.55 0.83
C ILE A 79 -0.70 -26.56 -0.33
N SER A 80 -1.82 -25.93 -0.69
CA SER A 80 -1.84 -24.86 -1.69
C SER A 80 -1.69 -23.50 -1.03
N ARG A 81 -0.67 -22.74 -1.42
CA ARG A 81 -0.56 -21.31 -1.09
C ARG A 81 -0.88 -20.52 -2.35
N THR A 82 -2.05 -19.89 -2.37
CA THR A 82 -2.43 -18.95 -3.43
C THR A 82 -2.05 -17.55 -2.99
N TYR A 83 -0.97 -17.00 -3.55
CA TYR A 83 -0.71 -15.57 -3.41
C TYR A 83 -1.65 -14.86 -4.38
N GLY A 84 -2.62 -14.12 -3.84
CA GLY A 84 -3.46 -13.23 -4.63
C GLY A 84 -2.61 -12.29 -5.47
N ASN A 85 -3.20 -11.85 -6.60
CA ASN A 85 -2.69 -10.99 -7.67
C ASN A 85 -1.45 -10.12 -7.31
N ALA A 86 -0.58 -9.81 -8.28
CA ALA A 86 0.61 -8.96 -8.08
C ALA A 86 0.33 -7.56 -7.46
N SER A 87 -0.95 -7.19 -7.34
CA SER A 87 -1.44 -5.96 -6.73
C SER A 87 -1.61 -6.03 -5.20
N VAL A 88 -2.04 -4.91 -4.62
CA VAL A 88 -2.45 -4.77 -3.21
C VAL A 88 -3.73 -5.59 -2.97
N PRO A 89 -3.84 -6.35 -1.85
CA PRO A 89 -5.02 -7.12 -1.49
C PRO A 89 -6.28 -6.25 -1.37
N ASP A 90 -7.41 -6.76 -1.87
CA ASP A 90 -8.70 -6.04 -1.83
C ASP A 90 -9.13 -5.72 -0.39
N ASP A 91 -8.88 -6.62 0.58
CA ASP A 91 -9.17 -6.39 2.01
C ASP A 91 -8.51 -5.11 2.57
N MET A 92 -7.32 -4.75 2.09
CA MET A 92 -6.63 -3.52 2.51
C MET A 92 -7.31 -2.27 1.91
N LEU A 93 -7.88 -2.42 0.72
CA LEU A 93 -8.57 -1.36 -0.02
C LEU A 93 -10.00 -1.15 0.48
N ASP A 94 -10.65 -2.19 1.02
CA ASP A 94 -12.02 -2.11 1.55
C ASP A 94 -12.13 -1.22 2.79
N LYS A 95 -11.03 -1.04 3.52
CA LYS A 95 -10.93 -0.07 4.62
C LYS A 95 -10.99 1.39 4.15
N ILE A 96 -10.83 1.65 2.85
CA ILE A 96 -10.82 2.99 2.26
C ILE A 96 -12.19 3.29 1.68
N ILE A 97 -12.93 4.17 2.34
CA ILE A 97 -14.27 4.57 1.91
C ILE A 97 -14.14 5.63 0.80
N PRO A 98 -14.63 5.35 -0.43
CA PRO A 98 -14.63 6.33 -1.51
C PRO A 98 -15.59 7.48 -1.20
N SER A 99 -15.13 8.71 -1.41
CA SER A 99 -15.96 9.90 -1.30
C SER A 99 -16.43 10.31 -2.69
N VAL A 100 -17.72 10.16 -2.97
CA VAL A 100 -18.36 10.79 -4.14
C VAL A 100 -18.91 12.14 -3.70
N GLY A 101 -18.44 13.22 -4.31
CA GLY A 101 -19.03 14.54 -4.08
C GLY A 101 -20.43 14.55 -4.66
N VAL A 102 -21.44 14.88 -3.87
CA VAL A 102 -22.78 15.20 -4.39
C VAL A 102 -22.74 16.66 -4.84
N PHE A 103 -23.13 16.90 -6.09
CA PHE A 103 -23.29 18.24 -6.66
C PHE A 103 -24.69 18.78 -6.36
#